data_AF-A0A261ARX1-F1
#
_entry.id   AF-A0A261ARX1-F1
#
_cell.length_a   1.000
_cell.length_b   1.000
_cell.length_c   1.000
_cell.angle_alpha   90.00
_cell.angle_beta   90.00
_cell.angle_gamma   90.00
#
_symmetry.space_group_name_H-M   'P 1'
#
loop_
_entity.id
_entity.type
_entity.pdbx_description
1 polymer ?
#
loop_
_entity_poly.entity_id
_entity_poly.type
_entity_poly.pdbx_seq_one_letter_code
_entity_poly.pdbx_strand_id
1 'polypeptide(L)' 'MAENSASHLLIEPSFLLVEEDWPVGTHLPVTLCPKNVKILSGDPSNYFKVVKINETCSTLQLNLALDADILCYSYDL' A
#
# COMPACT_ATOMS: atom_id res chain seq x y z
N MET A 1 -12.36 -6.83 32.79
CA MET A 1 -12.80 -7.05 31.39
C MET A 1 -12.12 -5.98 30.56
N ALA A 2 -11.03 -6.32 29.87
CA ALA A 2 -10.37 -5.36 28.99
C ALA A 2 -11.16 -5.36 27.67
N GLU A 3 -11.79 -4.23 27.35
CA GLU A 3 -12.34 -4.01 26.02
C GLU A 3 -11.17 -4.09 25.03
N ASN A 4 -11.16 -5.15 24.23
CA ASN A 4 -10.31 -5.22 23.05
C ASN A 4 -10.86 -4.20 22.06
N SER A 5 -10.44 -2.93 22.19
CA SER A 5 -10.77 -1.87 21.25
C SER A 5 -10.16 -2.22 19.91
N ALA A 6 -10.86 -3.01 19.11
CA ALA A 6 -10.49 -3.27 17.73
C ALA A 6 -10.52 -1.90 17.03
N SER A 7 -9.36 -1.27 16.88
CA SER A 7 -9.24 -0.02 16.16
C SER A 7 -9.61 -0.31 14.71
N HIS A 8 -10.75 0.20 14.26
CA HIS A 8 -11.20 0.03 12.89
C HIS A 8 -10.20 0.68 11.93
N LEU A 9 -9.73 -0.10 10.97
CA LEU A 9 -8.87 0.39 9.90
C LEU A 9 -9.73 1.12 8.87
N LEU A 10 -9.51 2.43 8.73
CA LEU A 10 -10.06 3.26 7.66
C LEU A 10 -9.06 3.29 6.50
N ILE A 11 -9.55 2.99 5.30
CA ILE A 11 -8.79 3.06 4.05
C ILE A 11 -9.58 3.92 3.07
N GLU A 12 -9.00 5.02 2.63
CA GLU A 12 -9.64 5.93 1.67
C GLU A 12 -8.63 6.43 0.61
N PRO A 13 -8.88 6.17 -0.69
CA PRO A 13 -9.95 5.32 -1.23
C PRO A 13 -9.65 3.83 -0.99
N SER A 14 -10.69 3.00 -0.92
CA SER A 14 -10.55 1.54 -0.79
C SER A 14 -10.15 0.85 -2.10
N PHE A 15 -10.20 1.58 -3.22
CA PHE A 15 -9.77 1.15 -4.53
C PHE A 15 -8.90 2.24 -5.15
N LEU A 16 -7.76 1.83 -5.73
CA LEU A 16 -6.79 2.73 -6.32
C LEU A 16 -6.34 2.18 -7.66
N LEU A 17 -6.32 3.04 -8.68
CA LEU A 17 -5.66 2.80 -9.95
C LEU A 17 -4.37 3.61 -9.97
N VAL A 18 -3.26 2.97 -10.31
CA VAL A 18 -1.93 3.57 -10.39
C VAL A 18 -1.35 3.21 -11.74
N GLU A 19 -0.93 4.23 -12.49
CA GLU A 19 -0.24 4.05 -13.76
C GLU A 19 1.17 3.48 -13.54
N GLU A 20 1.71 2.78 -14.53
CA GLU A 20 3.04 2.16 -14.43
C GLU A 20 4.18 3.18 -14.32
N ASP A 21 3.97 4.37 -14.87
CA ASP A 21 4.92 5.49 -14.84
C ASP A 21 4.94 6.24 -13.50
N TRP A 22 4.14 5.79 -12.52
CA TRP A 22 4.07 6.42 -11.22
C TRP A 22 5.46 6.46 -10.57
N PRO A 23 5.96 7.63 -10.13
CA PRO A 23 7.36 7.72 -9.74
C PRO A 23 7.67 6.96 -8.45
N VAL A 24 8.74 6.17 -8.49
CA VAL A 24 9.29 5.51 -7.29
C VAL A 24 9.68 6.55 -6.24
N GLY A 25 9.39 6.26 -4.98
CA GLY A 25 9.64 7.16 -3.86
C GLY A 25 8.47 8.08 -3.52
N THR A 26 7.40 8.09 -4.31
CA THR A 26 6.26 8.99 -4.10
C THR A 26 5.11 8.31 -3.36
N HIS A 27 4.33 9.13 -2.64
CA HIS A 27 3.14 8.66 -1.93
C HIS A 27 2.00 8.37 -2.92
N LEU A 28 1.32 7.24 -2.70
CA LEU A 28 0.07 6.93 -3.34
C LEU A 28 -1.06 7.75 -2.68
N PRO A 29 -2.12 8.10 -3.42
CA PRO A 29 -3.22 8.89 -2.89
C PRO A 29 -4.19 8.02 -2.06
N VAL A 30 -3.65 7.27 -1.09
CA VAL A 30 -4.41 6.44 -0.14
C VAL A 30 -4.06 6.84 1.29
N THR A 31 -5.08 6.94 2.12
CA THR A 31 -4.95 7.23 3.55
C THR A 31 -5.34 6.00 4.35
N LEU A 32 -4.47 5.62 5.29
CA LEU A 32 -4.60 4.46 6.17
C LEU A 32 -4.58 4.95 7.63
N CYS A 33 -5.67 4.77 8.37
CA CYS A 33 -5.77 5.16 9.78
C CYS A 33 -6.35 4.00 10.62
N PRO A 34 -5.86 3.73 11.85
CA PRO A 34 -4.85 4.48 12.57
C PRO A 34 -3.42 4.18 12.08
N LYS A 35 -2.43 4.97 12.52
CA LYS A 35 -1.00 4.72 12.27
C LYS A 35 -0.57 3.34 12.78
N ASN A 36 0.60 2.87 12.32
CA ASN A 36 1.19 1.56 12.62
C ASN A 36 0.51 0.37 11.93
N VAL A 37 -0.03 0.60 10.74
CA VAL A 37 -0.45 -0.49 9.85
C VAL A 37 0.76 -1.12 9.15
N LYS A 38 0.63 -2.39 8.80
CA LYS A 38 1.62 -3.13 8.02
C LYS A 38 0.90 -3.93 6.94
N ILE A 39 1.57 -4.13 5.82
CA ILE A 39 1.09 -5.03 4.77
C ILE A 39 1.29 -6.46 5.27
N LEU A 40 0.21 -7.24 5.33
CA LEU A 40 0.25 -8.64 5.75
C LEU A 40 0.33 -9.60 4.55
N SER A 41 -0.20 -9.20 3.41
CA SER A 41 -0.30 -10.00 2.19
C SER A 41 -0.51 -9.10 0.98
N GLY A 42 -0.34 -9.65 -0.23
CA GLY A 42 -0.57 -8.94 -1.50
C GLY A 42 0.62 -8.15 -2.05
N ASP A 43 1.75 -8.11 -1.32
CA ASP A 43 2.98 -7.45 -1.76
C ASP A 43 4.25 -8.28 -1.46
N PRO A 44 4.44 -9.43 -2.12
CA PRO A 44 5.58 -10.32 -1.85
C PRO A 44 6.94 -9.72 -2.23
N SER A 45 6.96 -8.81 -3.21
CA SER A 45 8.17 -8.18 -3.73
C SER A 45 8.48 -6.83 -3.08
N ASN A 46 7.67 -6.36 -2.13
CA ASN A 46 7.81 -5.06 -1.46
C ASN A 46 7.77 -3.88 -2.43
N TYR A 47 6.81 -3.89 -3.36
CA TYR A 47 6.48 -2.75 -4.23
C TYR A 47 5.98 -1.56 -3.43
N PHE A 48 5.32 -1.80 -2.29
CA PHE A 48 4.73 -0.75 -1.48
C PHE A 48 5.37 -0.69 -0.10
N LYS A 49 5.46 0.51 0.43
CA LYS A 49 5.93 0.77 1.79
C LYS A 49 4.91 1.61 2.54
N VAL A 50 4.52 1.20 3.74
CA VAL A 50 3.72 2.04 4.61
C VAL A 50 4.59 3.17 5.17
N VAL A 51 4.20 4.42 4.94
CA VAL A 51 4.89 5.61 5.46
C VAL A 51 3.94 6.49 6.23
N LYS A 52 4.44 7.14 7.29
CA LYS A 52 3.65 8.03 8.14
C LYS A 52 3.39 9.34 7.40
N ILE A 53 2.11 9.75 7.29
CA ILE A 53 1.78 11.10 6.82
C ILE A 53 1.73 12.06 8.02
N ASN A 54 1.08 11.65 9.10
CA ASN A 54 0.88 12.47 10.28
C ASN A 54 0.81 11.61 11.56
N GLU A 55 0.48 12.21 12.70
CA GLU A 55 0.46 11.51 13.98
C GLU A 55 -0.60 10.41 14.12
N THR A 56 -1.58 10.36 13.23
CA THR A 56 -2.73 9.46 13.33
C THR A 56 -2.87 8.52 12.14
N CYS A 57 -2.25 8.82 11.01
CA CYS A 57 -2.46 8.14 9.74
C CYS A 57 -1.16 7.97 8.94
N SER A 58 -1.23 7.05 8.00
CA SER A 58 -0.16 6.63 7.09
C SER A 58 -0.67 6.54 5.66
N THR A 59 0.24 6.40 4.71
CA THR A 59 -0.03 6.15 3.30
C THR A 59 0.86 5.02 2.80
N LEU A 60 0.62 4.58 1.57
CA LEU A 60 1.53 3.73 0.82
C LEU A 60 2.46 4.62 0.00
N GLN A 61 3.73 4.28 -0.03
CA GLN A 61 4.72 4.85 -0.93
C GLN A 61 5.12 3.78 -1.93
N LEU A 62 5.25 4.15 -3.19
CA LEU A 62 5.80 3.25 -4.20
C LEU A 62 7.31 3.09 -3.97
N ASN A 63 7.76 1.85 -3.80
CA ASN A 63 9.13 1.48 -3.49
C ASN A 63 9.86 0.87 -4.68
N LEU A 64 9.13 0.22 -5.61
CA LEU A 64 9.66 -0.34 -6.84
C LEU A 64 8.83 0.16 -8.04
N ALA A 65 9.45 0.27 -9.20
CA ALA A 65 8.76 0.69 -10.42
C ALA A 65 7.70 -0.35 -10.79
N LEU A 66 6.51 0.10 -11.15
CA LEU A 66 5.45 -0.77 -11.65
C LEU A 66 5.74 -1.11 -13.11
N ASP A 67 5.43 -2.34 -13.50
CA ASP A 67 5.56 -2.83 -14.86
C ASP A 67 4.40 -3.79 -15.11
N ALA A 68 3.39 -3.33 -15.85
CA ALA A 68 2.21 -4.13 -16.13
C ALA A 68 2.50 -5.27 -17.12
N ASP A 69 3.59 -5.14 -17.89
CA ASP A 69 3.97 -6.08 -18.95
C ASP A 69 4.77 -7.28 -18.41
N ILE A 70 5.47 -7.14 -17.28
CA ILE A 70 6.26 -8.23 -16.68
C ILE A 70 5.40 -9.46 -16.29
N LEU A 71 4.12 -9.28 -15.95
CA LEU A 71 3.22 -10.40 -15.62
C LEU A 71 2.68 -11.15 -16.85
N CYS A 72 2.83 -10.61 -18.06
CA CYS A 72 2.41 -11.29 -19.29
C CYS A 72 3.42 -12.33 -19.81
N TYR A 73 4.66 -12.38 -19.27
CA TYR A 73 5.70 -13.30 -19.78
C TYR A 73 5.89 -14.58 -18.95
N SER A 74 5.10 -14.82 -17.90
CA SER A 74 5.27 -15.99 -17.02
C SER A 74 4.38 -17.20 -17.35
N TYR A 75 3.87 -17.32 -18.58
CA TYR A 75 3.11 -18.48 -19.06
C TYR A 75 3.64 -19.11 -20.37
N ASP A 76 4.93 -19.00 -20.64
CA ASP A 76 5.60 -19.81 -21.67
C ASP A 76 6.93 -20.35 -21.13
N LEU A 77 6.88 -21.50 -20.43
CA LEU A 77 7.95 -22.52 -20.33
C LEU A 77 7.44 -23.78 -19.63
#